data_AF-A0A9P6E701-F1
#
_entry.id   AF-A0A9P6E701-F1
#
_cell.length_a   1.000
_cell.length_b   1.000
_cell.length_c   1.000
_cell.angle_alpha   90.00
_cell.angle_beta   90.00
_cell.angle_gamma   90.00
#
_symmetry.space_group_name_H-M   'P 1'
#
loop_
_entity.id
_entity.type
_entity.pdbx_description
1 polymer ?
#
loop_
_entity_poly.entity_id
_entity_poly.type
_entity_poly.pdbx_seq_one_letter_code
_entity_poly.pdbx_strand_id
1 'polypeptide(L)' 'MFMEVDVEKESLELLEEQMFEMSKQAGVAGNRQWGLDAGSHQDDWNPYDGLPEH' A
#
# COMPACT_ATOMS: atom_id res chain seq x y z
N MET A 1 -14.31 -28.05 -11.70
CA MET A 1 -13.73 -27.36 -10.53
C MET A 1 -13.63 -25.90 -10.94
N PHE A 2 -14.58 -25.07 -10.52
CA PHE A 2 -14.48 -23.63 -10.78
C PHE A 2 -13.43 -23.10 -9.81
N MET A 3 -12.34 -22.54 -10.33
CA MET A 3 -11.47 -21.72 -9.50
C MET A 3 -12.30 -20.49 -9.14
N GLU A 4 -12.60 -20.34 -7.86
CA GLU A 4 -13.18 -19.11 -7.34
C GLU A 4 -12.25 -17.96 -7.73
N VAL A 5 -12.76 -17.04 -8.53
CA VAL A 5 -12.01 -15.86 -8.93
C VAL A 5 -11.94 -14.96 -7.71
N ASP A 6 -10.72 -14.71 -7.25
CA ASP A 6 -10.43 -13.72 -6.22
C ASP A 6 -10.53 -12.34 -6.86
N VAL A 7 -11.74 -11.78 -6.82
CA VAL A 7 -12.09 -10.50 -7.44
C VAL A 7 -11.28 -9.36 -6.81
N GLU A 8 -11.02 -9.44 -5.51
CA GLU A 8 -10.21 -8.48 -4.79
C GLU A 8 -8.77 -8.46 -5.33
N LYS A 9 -8.18 -9.64 -5.50
CA LYS A 9 -6.83 -9.76 -6.06
C LYS A 9 -6.75 -9.23 -7.50
N GLU A 10 -7.69 -9.60 -8.37
CA GLU A 10 -7.70 -9.14 -9.76
C GLU A 10 -7.86 -7.61 -9.84
N SER A 11 -8.72 -7.05 -8.99
CA SER A 11 -8.94 -5.60 -8.91
C SER A 11 -7.68 -4.86 -8.45
N LEU A 12 -6.94 -5.41 -7.49
CA LEU A 12 -5.67 -4.85 -7.01
C LEU A 12 -4.58 -4.93 -8.08
N GLU A 13 -4.46 -6.05 -8.78
CA GLU A 13 -3.49 -6.22 -9.87
C GLU A 13 -3.74 -5.21 -11.01
N LEU A 14 -4.99 -5.02 -11.40
CA LEU A 14 -5.37 -4.03 -12.41
C LEU A 14 -5.10 -2.59 -11.96
N LEU A 15 -5.36 -2.28 -10.68
CA LEU A 15 -5.09 -0.97 -10.11
C LEU A 15 -3.58 -0.69 -10.09
N GLU A 16 -2.76 -1.65 -9.67
CA GLU A 16 -1.30 -1.55 -9.69
C GLU A 16 -0.75 -1.33 -11.10
N GLU A 17 -1.28 -2.03 -12.10
CA GLU A 17 -0.88 -1.84 -13.50
C GLU A 17 -1.19 -0.44 -14.04
N GLN A 18 -2.29 0.17 -13.58
CA GLN A 18 -2.62 1.55 -13.96
C GLN A 18 -1.79 2.59 -13.21
N MET A 19 -1.40 2.31 -11.97
CA MET A 19 -0.73 3.27 -11.10
C MET A 19 0.80 3.28 -11.22
N PHE A 20 1.42 2.12 -11.45
CA PHE A 20 2.87 2.00 -11.48
C PHE A 20 3.41 1.75 -12.87
N GLU A 21 4.43 2.51 -13.23
CA GLU A 21 5.29 2.12 -14.34
C GLU A 21 6.24 1.01 -13.87
N MET A 22 6.17 -0.17 -14.50
CA MET A 22 7.02 -1.33 -14.18
C MET A 22 8.17 -1.53 -15.17
N SER A 23 8.61 -0.47 -15.83
CA SER A 23 9.73 -0.56 -16.76
C SER A 23 11.05 -0.73 -16.00
N LYS A 24 12.09 -1.25 -16.66
CA LYS A 24 13.44 -1.27 -16.08
C LYS A 24 13.92 0.12 -15.65
N GLN A 25 13.39 1.17 -16.28
CA GLN A 25 13.72 2.56 -15.99
C GLN A 25 13.08 3.04 -14.68
N ALA A 26 11.90 2.51 -14.31
CA ALA A 26 11.25 2.83 -13.04
C ALA A 26 12.02 2.33 -11.81
N GLY A 27 12.90 1.33 -11.98
CA GLY A 27 13.76 0.83 -10.90
C GLY A 27 12.97 0.43 -9.66
N VAL A 28 13.40 0.88 -8.48
CA VAL A 28 12.77 0.56 -7.18
C VAL A 28 11.34 1.12 -7.07
N ALA A 29 11.02 2.22 -7.75
CA ALA A 29 9.67 2.79 -7.75
C ALA A 29 8.64 1.91 -8.48
N GLY A 30 9.10 0.99 -9.34
CA GLY A 30 8.25 0.03 -10.05
C GLY A 30 7.89 -1.24 -9.25
N ASN A 31 8.29 -1.34 -7.98
CA ASN A 31 8.09 -2.54 -7.15
C ASN A 31 6.64 -2.74 -6.64
N ARG A 32 5.65 -2.00 -7.18
CA ARG A 32 4.23 -2.05 -6.77
C ARG A 32 4.02 -1.95 -5.24
N GLN A 33 4.87 -1.18 -4.56
CA GLN A 33 4.81 -1.04 -3.10
C GLN A 33 3.90 0.11 -2.71
N TRP A 34 2.85 -0.21 -1.96
CA TRP A 34 1.95 0.76 -1.32
C TRP A 34 2.28 0.77 0.17
N GLY A 35 2.42 1.96 0.76
CA GLY A 35 2.57 2.09 2.21
C GLY A 35 3.82 1.44 2.83
N LEU A 36 4.78 1.01 2.00
CA LEU A 36 6.09 0.54 2.47
C LEU A 36 7.05 1.70 2.76
N ASP A 37 6.68 2.91 2.34
CA ASP A 37 7.17 4.14 2.94
C ASP A 37 6.51 4.33 4.32
N ALA A 38 6.77 3.36 5.19
CA ALA A 38 6.88 3.56 6.62
C ALA A 38 8.11 4.45 6.86
N GLY A 39 8.06 5.67 6.32
CA GLY A 39 9.00 6.72 6.64
C GLY A 39 8.83 7.11 8.09
N SER A 40 9.70 7.98 8.58
CA SER A 40 9.78 8.39 9.99
C SER A 40 8.44 8.82 10.61
N HIS A 41 7.42 9.20 9.81
CA HIS A 41 6.03 9.41 10.25
C HIS A 41 5.32 8.18 10.86
N GLN A 42 6.00 7.04 10.96
CA GLN A 42 5.95 6.20 12.17
C GLN A 42 6.58 6.98 13.37
N ASP A 43 6.05 8.16 13.69
CA ASP A 43 6.60 9.16 14.62
C ASP A 43 5.88 9.07 15.99
N ASP A 44 5.72 7.86 16.51
CA ASP A 44 4.96 7.61 17.76
C ASP A 44 3.60 8.34 17.78
N TRP A 45 2.92 8.41 16.62
CA TRP A 45 1.64 9.09 16.53
C TRP A 45 0.68 8.50 17.57
N ASN A 46 0.44 9.25 18.64
CA ASN A 46 -0.43 8.87 19.72
C ASN A 46 -1.78 9.58 19.54
N PRO A 47 -2.84 8.87 19.15
CA PRO A 47 -4.16 9.47 18.96
C PRO A 47 -4.81 9.95 20.27
N TYR A 48 -4.22 9.63 21.42
CA TYR A 48 -4.68 10.04 22.75
C TYR A 48 -3.88 11.22 23.32
N ASP A 49 -2.89 11.73 22.59
CA ASP A 49 -2.13 12.89 23.03
C ASP A 49 -3.07 14.11 23.16
N GLY A 50 -3.17 14.66 24.38
CA GLY A 50 -4.03 15.80 24.70
C GLY A 50 -5.46 15.49 25.19
N LEU A 51 -5.82 14.23 25.49
CA LEU A 51 -7.09 13.92 26.15
C LEU A 51 -6.97 13.96 27.70
N PRO A 52 -8.04 14.31 28.45
CA PRO A 52 -7.99 14.38 29.91
C PRO A 52 -7.82 13.00 30.56
N GLU A 53 -7.02 12.90 31.62
CA GLU A 53 -6.92 11.70 32.44
C GLU A 53 -8.21 11.50 33.27
N HIS A 54 -8.65 10.24 33.40
CA HIS A 54 -9.84 9.84 34.17
C HIS A 54 -9.56 9.65 35.65
#